data_AF-A0A2H0L142-F1
#
_entry.id   AF-A0A2H0L142-F1
#
_cell.length_a   1.000
_cell.length_b   1.000
_cell.length_c   1.000
_cell.angle_alpha   90.00
_cell.angle_beta   90.00
_cell.angle_gamma   90.00
#
_symmetry.space_group_name_H-M   'P 1'
#
loop_
_entity.id
_entity.type
_entity.pdbx_description
1 polymer ?
#
loop_
_entity_poly.entity_id
_entity_poly.type
_entity_poly.pdbx_seq_one_letter_code
_entity_poly.pdbx_strand_id
1 'polypeptide(L)'
;MKIIRIIITGLILFLLPVVALAAFPDTTGHKYREAIDFVQSRGIVDGYPDGTYRPDKTMNRAEMLTIIVGSRFENLQGADCFPDVKRADWFAPFVCKGKELGVVVGYPDGTFQPARTVTFVEALIMLQRAYDIPVNTDGVWYEDSVRKASAANIIPLDVAAFDMPFTRGHMAELTTRLLKEREGNLEEYLDDKIDFAVSYEDIQNGVNVEREWSAQDAVDSGNAAENVPEVFINGGKLSAAQISDLETTYGNKATAGRYWYDTRSGMFGLEGGPPLGFLRPGHQFGTLARTASNGATGVTINGREIEVLEYSFLSTLVGFLVLPGDYWFDETGNMGVAGSDLPLTNYWLLLVNASAVSGGGGVSETGNSAGGCSYINIPGSSGVSAGFHSLGCG
;
A
#
# COMPACT_ATOMS: atom_id res chain seq x y z
N MET A 1 65.51 2.60 50.93
CA MET A 1 64.42 3.31 50.23
C MET A 1 64.20 2.66 48.87
N LYS A 2 63.13 1.87 48.71
CA LYS A 2 62.65 1.35 47.42
C LYS A 2 61.28 1.95 47.18
N ILE A 3 61.14 2.79 46.14
CA ILE A 3 59.87 3.41 45.77
C ILE A 3 59.32 2.63 44.58
N ILE A 4 58.21 1.94 44.79
CA ILE A 4 57.42 1.26 43.77
C ILE A 4 56.56 2.32 43.07
N ARG A 5 56.70 2.45 41.75
CA ARG A 5 55.81 3.26 40.91
C ARG A 5 54.77 2.33 40.29
N ILE A 6 53.51 2.49 40.72
CA ILE A 6 52.35 1.84 40.12
C ILE A 6 51.91 2.70 38.93
N ILE A 7 51.92 2.13 37.72
CA ILE A 7 51.34 2.74 36.53
C ILE A 7 49.91 2.20 36.42
N ILE A 8 48.93 3.07 36.60
CA ILE A 8 47.51 2.77 36.36
C ILE A 8 47.21 3.20 34.93
N THR A 9 47.09 2.24 34.02
CA THR A 9 46.61 2.46 32.65
C THR A 9 45.08 2.46 32.69
N GLY A 10 44.48 3.65 32.56
CA GLY A 10 43.02 3.79 32.48
C GLY A 10 42.50 3.42 31.08
N LEU A 11 41.65 2.41 31.00
CA LEU A 11 40.88 2.05 29.81
C LEU A 11 39.72 3.04 29.66
N ILE A 12 39.81 3.96 28.70
CA ILE A 12 38.72 4.87 28.35
C ILE A 12 37.77 4.11 27.42
N LEU A 13 36.62 3.69 27.96
CA LEU A 13 35.53 3.08 27.19
C LEU A 13 34.77 4.19 26.44
N PHE A 14 35.02 4.31 25.13
CA PHE A 14 34.28 5.21 24.25
C PHE A 14 32.87 4.61 24.01
N LEU A 15 31.86 5.13 24.70
CA LEU A 15 30.45 4.86 24.41
C LEU A 15 30.09 5.60 23.13
N LEU A 16 30.18 4.92 21.98
CA LEU A 16 29.62 5.43 20.73
C LEU A 16 28.09 5.41 20.86
N PRO A 17 27.38 6.50 20.49
CA PRO A 17 25.93 6.47 20.44
C PRO A 17 25.51 5.46 19.36
N VAL A 18 24.81 4.42 19.77
CA VAL A 18 24.09 3.53 18.85
C VAL A 18 22.95 4.37 18.29
N VAL A 19 23.11 4.87 17.07
CA VAL A 19 22.00 5.49 16.33
C VAL A 19 21.07 4.35 15.94
N ALA A 20 20.02 4.12 16.75
CA ALA A 20 18.96 3.21 16.37
C ALA A 20 18.27 3.78 15.14
N LEU A 21 18.32 3.06 14.01
CA LEU A 21 17.53 3.40 12.84
C LEU A 21 16.06 3.41 13.25
N ALA A 22 15.36 4.51 13.01
CA ALA A 22 13.94 4.61 13.35
C ALA A 22 13.14 3.70 12.40
N ALA A 23 12.48 2.72 12.98
CA ALA A 23 11.45 1.91 12.36
C ALA A 23 10.35 2.80 11.75
N PHE A 24 9.95 2.53 10.50
CA PHE A 24 8.81 3.23 9.88
C PHE A 24 7.50 2.85 10.60
N PRO A 25 6.70 3.80 11.12
CA PRO A 25 5.48 3.46 11.87
C PRO A 25 4.43 2.73 11.03
N ASP A 26 4.32 3.11 9.75
CA ASP A 26 3.33 2.61 8.78
C ASP A 26 3.65 1.23 8.20
N THR A 27 4.73 0.58 8.67
CA THR A 27 5.07 -0.80 8.27
C THR A 27 4.85 -1.80 9.39
N THR A 28 4.37 -1.37 10.56
CA THR A 28 4.05 -2.26 11.68
C THR A 28 2.96 -3.26 11.27
N GLY A 29 3.26 -4.57 11.38
CA GLY A 29 2.34 -5.63 10.95
C GLY A 29 2.22 -5.80 9.42
N HIS A 30 2.99 -5.05 8.64
CA HIS A 30 3.02 -5.18 7.19
C HIS A 30 3.87 -6.39 6.78
N LYS A 31 3.39 -7.21 5.82
CA LYS A 31 4.09 -8.45 5.39
C LYS A 31 5.53 -8.25 4.90
N TYR A 32 5.82 -7.10 4.31
CA TYR A 32 7.18 -6.73 3.86
C TYR A 32 8.01 -5.98 4.91
N ARG A 33 7.58 -5.94 6.16
CA ARG A 33 8.28 -5.19 7.22
C ARG A 33 9.75 -5.58 7.32
N GLU A 34 10.05 -6.87 7.34
CA GLU A 34 11.41 -7.38 7.46
C GLU A 34 12.28 -6.97 6.27
N ALA A 35 11.76 -7.11 5.04
CA ALA A 35 12.43 -6.66 3.84
C ALA A 35 12.74 -5.16 3.87
N ILE A 36 11.75 -4.36 4.30
CA ILE A 36 11.88 -2.90 4.39
C ILE A 36 12.96 -2.54 5.40
N ASP A 37 12.98 -3.18 6.57
CA ASP A 37 14.02 -2.98 7.59
C ASP A 37 15.40 -3.40 7.06
N PHE A 38 15.47 -4.49 6.30
CA PHE A 38 16.71 -4.93 5.65
C PHE A 38 17.23 -3.89 4.67
N VAL A 39 16.43 -3.44 3.70
CA VAL A 39 16.89 -2.44 2.70
C VAL A 39 17.17 -1.08 3.34
N GLN A 40 16.48 -0.72 4.43
CA GLN A 40 16.77 0.48 5.20
C GLN A 40 18.12 0.36 5.92
N SER A 41 18.40 -0.78 6.56
CA SER A 41 19.68 -1.05 7.24
C SER A 41 20.88 -1.05 6.29
N ARG A 42 20.64 -1.31 5.00
CA ARG A 42 21.63 -1.24 3.92
C ARG A 42 21.79 0.16 3.31
N GLY A 43 21.03 1.15 3.77
CA GLY A 43 21.03 2.51 3.21
C GLY A 43 20.46 2.58 1.79
N ILE A 44 19.64 1.60 1.39
CA ILE A 44 19.02 1.58 0.06
C ILE A 44 17.79 2.49 0.05
N VAL A 45 17.09 2.59 1.17
CA VAL A 45 15.89 3.43 1.33
C VAL A 45 15.95 4.24 2.63
N ASP A 46 15.52 5.50 2.54
CA ASP A 46 15.39 6.40 3.71
C ASP A 46 13.94 6.68 4.12
N GLY A 47 12.97 6.27 3.29
CA GLY A 47 11.55 6.63 3.46
C GLY A 47 11.25 8.07 3.06
N TYR A 48 10.15 8.60 3.55
CA TYR A 48 9.69 9.97 3.27
C TYR A 48 10.09 10.93 4.40
N PRO A 49 10.15 12.25 4.14
CA PRO A 49 10.46 13.25 5.17
C PRO A 49 9.50 13.27 6.37
N ASP A 50 8.29 12.72 6.21
CA ASP A 50 7.31 12.56 7.28
C ASP A 50 7.54 11.33 8.17
N GLY A 51 8.62 10.56 7.91
CA GLY A 51 8.98 9.36 8.66
C GLY A 51 8.22 8.09 8.24
N THR A 52 7.48 8.12 7.13
CA THR A 52 6.75 6.94 6.60
C THR A 52 7.54 6.22 5.50
N TYR A 53 7.23 4.94 5.24
CA TYR A 53 7.76 4.21 4.08
C TYR A 53 6.80 4.15 2.90
N ARG A 54 5.50 4.04 3.18
CA ARG A 54 4.38 3.86 2.24
C ARG A 54 4.52 2.58 1.39
N PRO A 55 4.49 1.39 2.01
CA PRO A 55 4.77 0.12 1.33
C PRO A 55 3.81 -0.20 0.17
N ASP A 56 2.54 0.20 0.28
CA ASP A 56 1.52 -0.08 -0.75
C ASP A 56 1.51 0.95 -1.89
N LYS A 57 2.30 2.03 -1.78
CA LYS A 57 2.37 3.04 -2.84
C LYS A 57 3.07 2.43 -4.06
N THR A 58 2.40 2.48 -5.21
CA THR A 58 3.01 2.15 -6.50
C THR A 58 4.15 3.11 -6.83
N MET A 59 5.13 2.60 -7.56
CA MET A 59 6.31 3.36 -7.96
C MET A 59 6.28 3.69 -9.44
N ASN A 60 6.67 4.92 -9.78
CA ASN A 60 7.01 5.22 -11.17
C ASN A 60 8.48 4.87 -11.46
N ARG A 61 8.83 4.84 -12.75
CA ARG A 61 10.17 4.47 -13.23
C ARG A 61 11.27 5.41 -12.71
N ALA A 62 10.98 6.71 -12.60
CA ALA A 62 11.93 7.69 -12.07
C ALA A 62 12.22 7.48 -10.56
N GLU A 63 11.19 7.19 -9.77
CA GLU A 63 11.30 6.87 -8.34
C GLU A 63 12.13 5.59 -8.14
N MET A 64 11.88 4.54 -8.94
CA MET A 64 12.66 3.29 -8.89
C MET A 64 14.15 3.55 -9.15
N LEU A 65 14.50 4.31 -10.19
CA LEU A 65 15.90 4.62 -10.50
C LEU A 65 16.56 5.46 -9.42
N THR A 66 15.83 6.40 -8.84
CA THR A 66 16.36 7.24 -7.77
C THR A 66 16.77 6.41 -6.56
N ILE A 67 15.99 5.38 -6.21
CA ILE A 67 16.35 4.46 -5.11
C ILE A 67 17.55 3.58 -5.49
N ILE A 68 17.49 2.92 -6.65
CA ILE A 68 18.51 1.97 -7.09
C ILE A 68 19.88 2.65 -7.28
N VAL A 69 19.89 3.83 -7.89
CA VAL A 69 21.12 4.55 -8.23
C VAL A 69 21.54 5.45 -7.07
N GLY A 70 20.60 6.14 -6.42
CA GLY A 70 20.90 7.07 -5.33
C GLY A 70 21.50 6.39 -4.10
N SER A 71 21.19 5.11 -3.87
CA SER A 71 21.82 4.30 -2.81
C SER A 71 23.29 3.94 -3.07
N ARG A 72 23.81 4.17 -4.28
CA ARG A 72 25.16 3.72 -4.70
C ARG A 72 26.06 4.84 -5.20
N PHE A 73 25.47 5.96 -5.60
CA PHE A 73 26.19 7.05 -6.23
C PHE A 73 25.75 8.39 -5.65
N GLU A 74 26.74 9.20 -5.28
CA GLU A 74 26.55 10.56 -4.79
C GLU A 74 27.04 11.59 -5.80
N ASN A 75 26.68 12.87 -5.60
CA ASN A 75 27.15 14.00 -6.39
C ASN A 75 26.90 13.88 -7.91
N LEU A 76 25.82 13.19 -8.28
CA LEU A 76 25.41 13.04 -9.68
C LEU A 76 24.93 14.35 -10.27
N GLN A 77 25.17 14.55 -11.57
CA GLN A 77 24.71 15.71 -12.30
C GLN A 77 23.68 15.32 -13.37
N GLY A 78 22.64 16.14 -13.51
CA GLY A 78 21.61 15.94 -14.50
C GLY A 78 22.13 16.16 -15.92
N ALA A 79 21.54 15.45 -16.87
CA ALA A 79 21.78 15.62 -18.30
C ALA A 79 20.49 15.36 -19.10
N ASP A 80 20.48 15.77 -20.36
CA ASP A 80 19.38 15.51 -21.29
C ASP A 80 19.59 14.13 -21.96
N CYS A 81 19.59 13.06 -21.16
CA CYS A 81 19.98 11.72 -21.61
C CYS A 81 18.87 10.97 -22.38
N PHE A 82 17.62 11.42 -22.27
CA PHE A 82 16.47 10.97 -23.06
C PHE A 82 15.67 12.20 -23.52
N PRO A 83 14.87 12.11 -24.61
CA PRO A 83 14.08 13.23 -25.11
C PRO A 83 13.07 13.78 -24.10
N ASP A 84 12.58 12.93 -23.19
CA ASP A 84 11.60 13.21 -22.15
C ASP A 84 12.21 13.36 -20.74
N VAL A 85 13.54 13.51 -20.66
CA VAL A 85 14.27 13.76 -19.41
C VAL A 85 15.09 15.04 -19.57
N LYS A 86 14.69 16.08 -18.86
CA LYS A 86 15.39 17.38 -18.89
C LYS A 86 16.42 17.41 -17.78
N ARG A 87 17.57 18.05 -18.02
CA ARG A 87 18.65 18.23 -17.02
C ARG A 87 18.16 18.74 -15.66
N ALA A 88 17.11 19.58 -15.65
CA ALA A 88 16.56 20.19 -14.45
C ALA A 88 15.59 19.30 -13.67
N ASP A 89 15.15 18.17 -14.23
CA ASP A 89 14.26 17.25 -13.53
C ASP A 89 15.00 16.61 -12.35
N TRP A 90 14.34 16.51 -11.19
CA TRP A 90 14.95 15.98 -9.96
C TRP A 90 15.48 14.55 -10.10
N PHE A 91 14.88 13.76 -10.99
CA PHE A 91 15.30 12.39 -11.28
C PHE A 91 16.39 12.29 -12.36
N ALA A 92 16.67 13.37 -13.12
CA ALA A 92 17.58 13.32 -14.25
C ALA A 92 18.98 12.80 -13.90
N PRO A 93 19.64 13.20 -12.79
CA PRO A 93 20.94 12.66 -12.43
C PRO A 93 20.95 11.14 -12.30
N PHE A 94 19.91 10.58 -11.66
CA PHE A 94 19.79 9.14 -11.41
C PHE A 94 19.42 8.36 -12.66
N VAL A 95 18.49 8.89 -13.48
CA VAL A 95 18.09 8.26 -14.73
C VAL A 95 19.25 8.23 -15.72
N CYS A 96 20.00 9.34 -15.84
CA CYS A 96 21.13 9.39 -16.75
C CYS A 96 22.27 8.49 -16.30
N LYS A 97 22.54 8.41 -14.99
CA LYS A 97 23.51 7.45 -14.47
C LYS A 97 23.03 6.01 -14.65
N GLY A 98 21.75 5.72 -14.43
CA GLY A 98 21.15 4.41 -14.69
C GLY A 98 21.25 3.99 -16.15
N LYS A 99 21.11 4.94 -17.09
CA LYS A 99 21.34 4.71 -18.52
C LYS A 99 22.80 4.40 -18.82
N GLU A 100 23.73 5.19 -18.28
CA GLU A 100 25.18 4.97 -18.43
C GLU A 100 25.60 3.58 -17.95
N LEU A 101 25.04 3.13 -16.83
CA LEU A 101 25.29 1.81 -16.25
C LEU A 101 24.53 0.67 -16.95
N GLY A 102 23.68 0.98 -17.92
CA GLY A 102 22.85 -0.02 -18.62
C GLY A 102 21.70 -0.59 -17.78
N VAL A 103 21.41 -0.03 -16.60
CA VAL A 103 20.24 -0.40 -15.76
C VAL A 103 18.94 -0.21 -16.54
N VAL A 104 18.87 0.89 -17.31
CA VAL A 104 17.76 1.19 -18.21
C VAL A 104 18.26 1.53 -19.61
N VAL A 105 17.53 1.06 -20.62
CA VAL A 105 17.84 1.34 -22.03
C VAL A 105 16.85 2.31 -22.68
N GLY A 106 15.66 2.49 -22.09
CA GLY A 106 14.55 3.25 -22.66
C GLY A 106 13.56 2.36 -23.44
N TYR A 107 12.50 2.97 -23.95
CA TYR A 107 11.51 2.31 -24.81
C TYR A 107 11.92 2.37 -26.29
N PRO A 108 11.30 1.56 -27.17
CA PRO A 108 11.60 1.56 -28.60
C PRO A 108 11.43 2.91 -29.31
N ASP A 109 10.60 3.80 -28.75
CA ASP A 109 10.40 5.18 -29.22
C ASP A 109 11.52 6.15 -28.79
N GLY A 110 12.52 5.66 -28.05
CA GLY A 110 13.65 6.43 -27.54
C GLY A 110 13.38 7.17 -26.23
N THR A 111 12.19 7.05 -25.64
CA THR A 111 11.80 7.73 -24.40
C THR A 111 12.13 6.90 -23.15
N PHE A 112 12.12 7.54 -21.97
CA PHE A 112 12.26 6.87 -20.68
C PHE A 112 10.91 6.62 -19.98
N GLN A 113 9.93 7.49 -20.22
CA GLN A 113 8.60 7.56 -19.59
C GLN A 113 8.68 7.66 -18.05
N PRO A 114 9.25 8.74 -17.49
CA PRO A 114 9.58 8.84 -16.05
C PRO A 114 8.38 8.67 -15.11
N ALA A 115 7.21 9.18 -15.50
CA ALA A 115 5.99 9.14 -14.70
C ALA A 115 5.21 7.81 -14.82
N ARG A 116 5.59 6.94 -15.75
CA ARG A 116 4.92 5.65 -15.94
C ARG A 116 5.18 4.75 -14.75
N THR A 117 4.12 4.11 -14.25
CA THR A 117 4.20 3.09 -13.20
C THR A 117 5.06 1.91 -13.68
N VAL A 118 6.02 1.50 -12.86
CA VAL A 118 6.86 0.34 -13.16
C VAL A 118 6.08 -0.95 -12.91
N THR A 119 6.20 -1.90 -13.83
CA THR A 119 5.61 -3.24 -13.67
C THR A 119 6.58 -4.20 -12.98
N PHE A 120 6.09 -5.35 -12.51
CA PHE A 120 6.95 -6.41 -11.95
C PHE A 120 8.11 -6.79 -12.89
N VAL A 121 7.84 -7.11 -14.16
CA VAL A 121 8.90 -7.53 -15.09
C VAL A 121 9.92 -6.43 -15.40
N GLU A 122 9.47 -5.17 -15.45
CA GLU A 122 10.38 -4.02 -15.60
C GLU A 122 11.26 -3.87 -14.35
N ALA A 123 10.67 -3.94 -13.15
CA ALA A 123 11.37 -3.82 -11.88
C ALA A 123 12.42 -4.93 -11.69
N LEU A 124 12.07 -6.18 -12.00
CA LEU A 124 12.99 -7.31 -11.94
C LEU A 124 14.22 -7.09 -12.80
N ILE A 125 14.04 -6.70 -14.06
CA ILE A 125 15.16 -6.47 -14.99
C ILE A 125 16.00 -5.27 -14.57
N MET A 126 15.38 -4.20 -14.08
CA MET A 126 16.10 -3.03 -13.57
C MET A 126 16.98 -3.41 -12.38
N LEU A 127 16.45 -4.19 -11.42
CA LEU A 127 17.22 -4.65 -10.27
C LEU A 127 18.32 -5.64 -10.66
N GLN A 128 18.04 -6.60 -11.53
CA GLN A 128 19.04 -7.55 -12.02
C GLN A 128 20.21 -6.81 -12.67
N ARG A 129 19.93 -5.87 -13.60
CA ARG A 129 20.98 -5.05 -14.22
C ARG A 129 21.72 -4.19 -13.22
N ALA A 130 21.02 -3.62 -12.24
CA ALA A 130 21.67 -2.82 -11.20
C ALA A 130 22.65 -3.65 -10.36
N TYR A 131 22.33 -4.91 -10.08
CA TYR A 131 23.20 -5.81 -9.32
C TYR A 131 24.09 -6.69 -10.21
N ASP A 132 24.31 -6.29 -11.47
CA ASP A 132 25.19 -6.95 -12.43
C ASP A 132 24.82 -8.42 -12.71
N ILE A 133 23.53 -8.76 -12.55
CA ILE A 133 22.96 -10.07 -12.87
C ILE A 133 22.68 -10.11 -14.38
N PRO A 134 23.22 -11.08 -15.13
CA PRO A 134 23.02 -11.16 -16.57
C PRO A 134 21.54 -11.32 -16.95
N VAL A 135 21.07 -10.45 -17.84
CA VAL A 135 19.72 -10.47 -18.40
C VAL A 135 19.79 -10.93 -19.85
N ASN A 136 19.09 -12.00 -20.20
CA ASN A 136 18.86 -12.39 -21.58
C ASN A 136 17.52 -11.83 -22.07
N THR A 137 17.54 -11.12 -23.20
CA THR A 137 16.36 -10.53 -23.84
C THR A 137 15.98 -11.21 -25.15
N ASP A 138 16.54 -12.38 -25.46
CA ASP A 138 16.18 -13.17 -26.63
C ASP A 138 14.72 -13.67 -26.53
N GLY A 139 13.91 -13.41 -27.55
CA GLY A 139 12.48 -13.77 -27.55
C GLY A 139 11.62 -12.79 -26.73
N VAL A 140 10.83 -13.31 -25.80
CA VAL A 140 10.07 -12.47 -24.85
C VAL A 140 11.06 -11.88 -23.85
N TRP A 141 11.24 -10.55 -23.91
CA TRP A 141 12.36 -9.83 -23.27
C TRP A 141 12.53 -10.02 -21.76
N TYR A 142 11.53 -10.55 -21.05
CA TYR A 142 11.56 -10.83 -19.61
C TYR A 142 11.53 -12.32 -19.26
N GLU A 143 11.28 -13.22 -20.20
CA GLU A 143 10.97 -14.62 -19.90
C GLU A 143 12.12 -15.32 -19.18
N ASP A 144 13.34 -15.24 -19.71
CA ASP A 144 14.54 -15.83 -19.09
C ASP A 144 14.79 -15.27 -17.68
N SER A 145 14.58 -13.96 -17.50
CA SER A 145 14.76 -13.28 -16.21
C SER A 145 13.76 -13.78 -15.17
N VAL A 146 12.48 -13.92 -15.55
CA VAL A 146 11.44 -14.43 -14.66
C VAL A 146 11.68 -15.90 -14.34
N ARG A 147 12.01 -16.75 -15.32
CA ARG A 147 12.26 -18.18 -15.08
C ARG A 147 13.45 -18.41 -14.14
N LYS A 148 14.53 -17.63 -14.29
CA LYS A 148 15.68 -17.68 -13.37
C LYS A 148 15.32 -17.19 -11.97
N ALA A 149 14.59 -16.08 -11.87
CA ALA A 149 14.14 -15.55 -10.58
C ALA A 149 13.21 -16.53 -9.86
N SER A 150 12.32 -17.17 -10.61
CA SER A 150 11.44 -18.24 -10.12
C SER A 150 12.23 -19.43 -9.58
N ALA A 151 13.18 -19.95 -10.37
CA ALA A 151 14.00 -21.10 -9.98
C ALA A 151 14.89 -20.85 -8.74
N ALA A 152 15.13 -19.59 -8.39
CA ALA A 152 15.92 -19.17 -7.24
C ALA A 152 15.07 -18.59 -6.11
N ASN A 153 13.74 -18.77 -6.11
CA ASN A 153 12.84 -18.22 -5.08
C ASN A 153 12.94 -16.68 -4.86
N ILE A 154 13.35 -15.95 -5.90
CA ILE A 154 13.54 -14.50 -5.84
C ILE A 154 12.21 -13.73 -5.96
N ILE A 155 11.19 -14.32 -6.57
CA ILE A 155 9.91 -13.65 -6.84
C ILE A 155 9.05 -13.61 -5.55
N PRO A 156 8.55 -12.42 -5.12
CA PRO A 156 7.61 -12.33 -4.01
C PRO A 156 6.32 -13.14 -4.25
N LEU A 157 5.80 -13.80 -3.22
CA LEU A 157 4.69 -14.77 -3.31
C LEU A 157 3.36 -14.20 -3.82
N ASP A 158 3.16 -12.90 -3.68
CA ASP A 158 1.95 -12.20 -4.11
C ASP A 158 2.04 -11.62 -5.53
N VAL A 159 3.15 -11.87 -6.24
CA VAL A 159 3.26 -11.55 -7.66
C VAL A 159 2.43 -12.52 -8.47
N ALA A 160 1.34 -12.03 -9.06
CA ALA A 160 0.37 -12.84 -9.80
C ALA A 160 0.19 -12.40 -11.27
N ALA A 161 0.87 -11.35 -11.74
CA ALA A 161 0.85 -10.97 -13.15
C ALA A 161 2.15 -10.28 -13.58
N PHE A 162 2.56 -10.48 -14.85
CA PHE A 162 3.80 -9.91 -15.37
C PHE A 162 3.79 -8.37 -15.37
N ASP A 163 2.65 -7.78 -15.70
CA ASP A 163 2.44 -6.35 -15.87
C ASP A 163 1.85 -5.66 -14.64
N MET A 164 1.74 -6.36 -13.50
CA MET A 164 1.16 -5.77 -12.29
C MET A 164 1.96 -4.54 -11.83
N PRO A 165 1.26 -3.47 -11.37
CA PRO A 165 1.91 -2.32 -10.76
C PRO A 165 2.79 -2.73 -9.58
N PHE A 166 4.05 -2.30 -9.59
CA PHE A 166 4.99 -2.64 -8.54
C PHE A 166 4.97 -1.58 -7.43
N THR A 167 4.89 -2.02 -6.17
CA THR A 167 4.86 -1.13 -5.00
C THR A 167 6.24 -1.00 -4.33
N ARG A 168 6.38 -0.03 -3.44
CA ARG A 168 7.59 0.15 -2.62
C ARG A 168 7.88 -1.06 -1.73
N GLY A 169 6.83 -1.74 -1.26
CA GLY A 169 6.93 -2.98 -0.52
C GLY A 169 7.49 -4.12 -1.37
N HIS A 170 6.93 -4.32 -2.58
CA HIS A 170 7.47 -5.31 -3.52
C HIS A 170 8.93 -5.02 -3.88
N MET A 171 9.30 -3.75 -4.06
CA MET A 171 10.69 -3.35 -4.33
C MET A 171 11.63 -3.72 -3.19
N ALA A 172 11.23 -3.49 -1.93
CA ALA A 172 12.01 -3.91 -0.77
C ALA A 172 12.18 -5.43 -0.72
N GLU A 173 11.09 -6.19 -0.90
CA GLU A 173 11.11 -7.66 -0.87
C GLU A 173 11.96 -8.25 -1.99
N LEU A 174 11.74 -7.82 -3.23
CA LEU A 174 12.48 -8.31 -4.39
C LEU A 174 13.98 -7.96 -4.29
N THR A 175 14.31 -6.75 -3.82
CA THR A 175 15.70 -6.35 -3.57
C THR A 175 16.34 -7.18 -2.47
N THR A 176 15.60 -7.45 -1.38
CA THR A 176 16.08 -8.27 -0.27
C THR A 176 16.37 -9.68 -0.72
N ARG A 177 15.44 -10.34 -1.43
CA ARG A 177 15.64 -11.69 -1.96
C ARG A 177 16.85 -11.77 -2.89
N LEU A 178 17.00 -10.80 -3.81
CA LEU A 178 18.16 -10.73 -4.70
C LEU A 178 19.49 -10.61 -3.94
N LEU A 179 19.55 -9.74 -2.92
CA LEU A 179 20.76 -9.53 -2.14
C LEU A 179 21.09 -10.72 -1.24
N LYS A 180 20.07 -11.32 -0.61
CA LYS A 180 20.20 -12.52 0.21
C LYS A 180 20.65 -13.73 -0.60
N GLU A 181 20.15 -13.89 -1.81
CA GLU A 181 20.61 -14.92 -2.74
C GLU A 181 22.09 -14.76 -3.07
N ARG A 182 22.51 -13.54 -3.42
CA ARG A 182 23.92 -13.24 -3.67
C ARG A 182 24.81 -13.47 -2.44
N GLU A 183 24.26 -13.31 -1.25
CA GLU A 183 24.93 -13.53 0.03
C GLU A 183 24.90 -15.00 0.48
N GLY A 184 24.15 -15.87 -0.20
CA GLY A 184 23.98 -17.27 0.15
C GLY A 184 23.07 -17.52 1.36
N ASN A 185 22.27 -16.52 1.75
CA ASN A 185 21.41 -16.55 2.95
C ASN A 185 19.92 -16.37 2.59
N LEU A 186 19.52 -16.71 1.36
CA LEU A 186 18.11 -16.62 0.95
C LEU A 186 17.24 -17.63 1.68
N GLU A 187 17.70 -18.88 1.82
CA GLU A 187 16.94 -19.92 2.53
C GLU A 187 16.65 -19.52 3.99
N GLU A 188 17.65 -18.97 4.69
CA GLU A 188 17.47 -18.45 6.06
C GLU A 188 16.48 -17.29 6.11
N TYR A 189 16.47 -16.42 5.10
CA TYR A 189 15.54 -15.29 5.03
C TYR A 189 14.11 -15.73 4.72
N LEU A 190 13.93 -16.74 3.87
CA LEU A 190 12.61 -17.25 3.50
C LEU A 190 12.01 -18.11 4.60
N ASP A 191 12.84 -18.79 5.40
CA ASP A 191 12.42 -19.67 6.48
C ASP A 191 11.33 -20.66 6.02
N ASP A 192 10.12 -20.57 6.55
CA ASP A 192 8.97 -21.41 6.21
C ASP A 192 8.42 -21.16 4.79
N LYS A 193 8.75 -20.01 4.18
CA LYS A 193 8.35 -19.65 2.82
C LYS A 193 9.22 -20.31 1.74
N ILE A 194 10.31 -20.99 2.10
CA ILE A 194 11.25 -21.56 1.12
C ILE A 194 10.59 -22.60 0.20
N ASP A 195 9.58 -23.30 0.72
CA ASP A 195 8.83 -24.33 -0.02
C ASP A 195 7.78 -23.73 -0.98
N PHE A 196 7.58 -22.41 -0.94
CA PHE A 196 6.64 -21.69 -1.77
C PHE A 196 7.41 -20.87 -2.82
N ALA A 197 7.34 -21.32 -4.07
CA ALA A 197 7.98 -20.68 -5.20
C ALA A 197 6.92 -20.16 -6.17
N VAL A 198 7.01 -18.91 -6.61
CA VAL A 198 6.18 -18.40 -7.71
C VAL A 198 6.78 -18.87 -9.03
N SER A 199 6.09 -19.78 -9.72
CA SER A 199 6.49 -20.23 -11.06
C SER A 199 6.17 -19.20 -12.15
N TYR A 200 6.83 -19.34 -13.31
CA TYR A 200 6.46 -18.54 -14.48
C TYR A 200 5.00 -18.80 -14.88
N GLU A 201 4.57 -20.05 -14.78
CA GLU A 201 3.22 -20.50 -15.10
C GLU A 201 2.20 -19.98 -14.09
N ASP A 202 2.55 -19.82 -12.81
CA ASP A 202 1.69 -19.18 -11.80
C ASP A 202 1.37 -17.74 -12.18
N ILE A 203 2.40 -16.96 -12.54
CA ILE A 203 2.25 -15.56 -12.97
C ILE A 203 1.45 -15.48 -14.28
N GLN A 204 1.67 -16.42 -15.19
CA GLN A 204 0.91 -16.49 -16.44
C GLN A 204 -0.57 -16.80 -16.22
N ASN A 205 -0.89 -17.58 -15.18
CA ASN A 205 -2.25 -18.02 -14.86
C ASN A 205 -2.94 -17.17 -13.79
N GLY A 206 -2.32 -16.13 -13.27
CA GLY A 206 -2.94 -15.27 -12.24
C GLY A 206 -2.93 -15.88 -10.83
N VAL A 207 -2.10 -16.89 -10.58
CA VAL A 207 -2.03 -17.58 -9.29
C VAL A 207 -1.30 -16.70 -8.27
N ASN A 208 -1.89 -16.58 -7.08
CA ASN A 208 -1.31 -15.84 -5.97
C ASN A 208 -0.88 -16.85 -4.89
N VAL A 209 0.41 -17.20 -4.91
CA VAL A 209 1.01 -18.23 -4.05
C VAL A 209 1.01 -17.82 -2.57
N GLU A 210 1.00 -16.51 -2.26
CA GLU A 210 0.86 -16.02 -0.88
C GLU A 210 -0.42 -16.54 -0.22
N ARG A 211 -1.49 -16.77 -0.99
CA ARG A 211 -2.73 -17.36 -0.45
C ARG A 211 -2.56 -18.81 -0.05
N GLU A 212 -1.78 -19.57 -0.81
CA GLU A 212 -1.50 -20.98 -0.53
C GLU A 212 -0.63 -21.10 0.71
N TRP A 213 0.45 -20.30 0.79
CA TRP A 213 1.29 -20.22 1.99
C TRP A 213 0.47 -19.79 3.22
N SER A 214 -0.32 -18.70 3.12
CA SER A 214 -1.14 -18.22 4.24
C SER A 214 -2.14 -19.26 4.74
N ALA A 215 -2.69 -20.09 3.84
CA ALA A 215 -3.60 -21.17 4.21
C ALA A 215 -2.86 -22.30 4.93
N GLN A 216 -1.66 -22.66 4.46
CA GLN A 216 -0.82 -23.69 5.07
C GLN A 216 -0.29 -23.25 6.44
N ASP A 217 0.25 -22.03 6.54
CA ASP A 217 0.72 -21.45 7.82
C ASP A 217 -0.41 -21.40 8.86
N ALA A 218 -1.62 -21.03 8.47
CA ALA A 218 -2.77 -21.06 9.37
C ALA A 218 -3.04 -22.48 9.92
N VAL A 219 -2.88 -23.52 9.10
CA VAL A 219 -3.04 -24.92 9.53
C VAL A 219 -1.90 -25.32 10.47
N ASP A 220 -0.65 -25.05 10.09
CA ASP A 220 0.55 -25.54 10.79
C ASP A 220 0.80 -24.81 12.12
N SER A 221 0.51 -23.52 12.18
CA SER A 221 0.60 -22.73 13.42
C SER A 221 -0.54 -23.01 14.40
N GLY A 222 -1.49 -23.88 14.04
CA GLY A 222 -2.72 -24.11 14.82
C GLY A 222 -3.68 -22.92 14.84
N ASN A 223 -3.37 -21.86 14.08
CA ASN A 223 -4.15 -20.63 14.00
C ASN A 223 -5.37 -20.72 13.09
N ALA A 224 -5.63 -21.86 12.44
CA ALA A 224 -6.78 -22.09 11.56
C ALA A 224 -8.13 -21.86 12.25
N ALA A 225 -8.16 -21.81 13.59
CA ALA A 225 -9.34 -21.48 14.38
C ALA A 225 -9.16 -20.34 15.41
N GLU A 226 -7.95 -19.85 15.71
CA GLU A 226 -7.71 -18.96 16.87
C GLU A 226 -7.38 -17.50 16.56
N ASN A 227 -6.96 -17.14 15.34
CA ASN A 227 -6.68 -15.73 14.99
C ASN A 227 -7.73 -15.10 14.08
N VAL A 228 -9.00 -15.49 14.23
CA VAL A 228 -10.10 -14.73 13.63
C VAL A 228 -10.23 -13.41 14.39
N PRO A 229 -9.93 -12.26 13.78
CA PRO A 229 -9.99 -10.98 14.47
C PRO A 229 -11.38 -10.79 15.06
N GLU A 230 -11.46 -10.31 16.30
CA GLU A 230 -12.75 -9.99 16.91
C GLU A 230 -13.34 -8.74 16.24
N VAL A 231 -14.10 -8.95 15.18
CA VAL A 231 -14.78 -7.90 14.43
C VAL A 231 -16.24 -7.86 14.85
N PHE A 232 -16.68 -6.69 15.27
CA PHE A 232 -18.08 -6.40 15.54
C PHE A 232 -18.57 -5.38 14.52
N ILE A 233 -19.69 -5.66 13.85
CA ILE A 233 -20.36 -4.70 12.99
C ILE A 233 -21.80 -4.55 13.48
N ASN A 234 -22.25 -3.30 13.66
CA ASN A 234 -23.59 -2.98 14.17
C ASN A 234 -23.91 -3.70 15.50
N GLY A 235 -22.88 -3.87 16.34
CA GLY A 235 -22.96 -4.56 17.63
C GLY A 235 -22.93 -6.10 17.57
N GLY A 236 -23.07 -6.70 16.38
CA GLY A 236 -22.98 -8.15 16.18
C GLY A 236 -21.54 -8.61 15.93
N LYS A 237 -21.09 -9.66 16.61
CA LYS A 237 -19.80 -10.31 16.33
C LYS A 237 -19.91 -11.06 15.01
N LEU A 238 -18.98 -10.82 14.08
CA LEU A 238 -18.91 -11.58 12.85
C LEU A 238 -18.37 -12.99 13.10
N SER A 239 -18.95 -13.97 12.41
CA SER A 239 -18.40 -15.33 12.34
C SER A 239 -17.13 -15.39 11.50
N ALA A 240 -16.33 -16.43 11.70
CA ALA A 240 -15.15 -16.71 10.86
C ALA A 240 -15.51 -16.79 9.37
N ALA A 241 -16.67 -17.38 9.03
CA ALA A 241 -17.14 -17.46 7.66
C ALA A 241 -17.49 -16.08 7.08
N GLN A 242 -18.13 -15.19 7.84
CA GLN A 242 -18.43 -13.82 7.40
C GLN A 242 -17.15 -12.99 7.24
N ILE A 243 -16.18 -13.16 8.14
CA ILE A 243 -14.87 -12.52 8.01
C ILE A 243 -14.17 -13.04 6.76
N SER A 244 -14.11 -14.36 6.56
CA SER A 244 -13.52 -14.97 5.36
C SER A 244 -14.21 -14.51 4.07
N ASP A 245 -15.54 -14.37 4.05
CA ASP A 245 -16.31 -13.88 2.90
C ASP A 245 -15.97 -12.41 2.59
N LEU A 246 -15.88 -11.57 3.62
CA LEU A 246 -15.42 -10.20 3.48
C LEU A 246 -13.98 -10.13 2.94
N GLU A 247 -13.05 -10.89 3.53
CA GLU A 247 -11.65 -10.95 3.07
C GLU A 247 -11.54 -11.45 1.62
N THR A 248 -12.36 -12.42 1.24
CA THR A 248 -12.41 -12.94 -0.14
C THR A 248 -12.99 -11.92 -1.11
N THR A 249 -14.08 -11.26 -0.72
CA THR A 249 -14.79 -10.28 -1.56
C THR A 249 -13.97 -9.03 -1.82
N TYR A 250 -13.13 -8.64 -0.87
CA TYR A 250 -12.51 -7.32 -0.85
C TYR A 250 -10.99 -7.34 -0.71
N GLY A 251 -10.35 -8.51 -0.70
CA GLY A 251 -8.90 -8.68 -0.85
C GLY A 251 -8.03 -8.22 0.33
N ASN A 252 -8.61 -7.75 1.43
CA ASN A 252 -7.88 -7.25 2.60
C ASN A 252 -8.24 -8.05 3.85
N LYS A 253 -7.27 -8.21 4.75
CA LYS A 253 -7.50 -8.80 6.07
C LYS A 253 -8.37 -7.91 6.93
N ALA A 254 -9.34 -8.51 7.62
CA ALA A 254 -10.16 -7.80 8.57
C ALA A 254 -9.32 -7.41 9.80
N THR A 255 -9.51 -6.20 10.33
CA THR A 255 -8.82 -5.76 11.55
C THR A 255 -9.77 -5.88 12.73
N ALA A 256 -9.32 -6.47 13.84
CA ALA A 256 -10.11 -6.57 15.07
C ALA A 256 -10.58 -5.18 15.51
N GLY A 257 -11.84 -5.08 15.92
CA GLY A 257 -12.43 -3.79 16.25
C GLY A 257 -13.94 -3.78 16.19
N ARG A 258 -14.50 -2.61 16.49
CA ARG A 258 -15.94 -2.36 16.49
C ARG A 258 -16.26 -1.31 15.44
N TYR A 259 -17.15 -1.67 14.53
CA TYR A 259 -17.51 -0.89 13.36
C TYR A 259 -19.01 -0.72 13.26
N TRP A 260 -19.42 0.26 12.49
CA TRP A 260 -20.78 0.44 12.03
C TRP A 260 -20.84 0.32 10.52
N TYR A 261 -21.97 -0.16 10.01
CA TYR A 261 -22.21 -0.35 8.58
C TYR A 261 -23.65 0.00 8.23
N ASP A 262 -23.79 0.79 7.18
CA ASP A 262 -25.07 1.14 6.59
C ASP A 262 -25.37 0.24 5.39
N THR A 263 -26.33 -0.66 5.55
CA THR A 263 -26.74 -1.60 4.51
C THR A 263 -27.28 -0.94 3.25
N ARG A 264 -27.85 0.27 3.35
CA ARG A 264 -28.44 0.95 2.20
C ARG A 264 -27.37 1.60 1.34
N SER A 265 -26.45 2.35 1.96
CA SER A 265 -25.43 3.10 1.22
C SER A 265 -24.11 2.34 1.04
N GLY A 266 -23.88 1.29 1.81
CA GLY A 266 -22.60 0.61 1.89
C GLY A 266 -21.57 1.32 2.77
N MET A 267 -21.90 2.48 3.35
CA MET A 267 -20.96 3.25 4.15
C MET A 267 -20.58 2.52 5.45
N PHE A 268 -19.31 2.57 5.83
CA PHE A 268 -18.84 1.98 7.08
C PHE A 268 -17.82 2.86 7.80
N GLY A 269 -17.67 2.66 9.10
CA GLY A 269 -16.69 3.37 9.92
C GLY A 269 -16.50 2.72 11.28
N LEU A 270 -15.59 3.26 12.10
CA LEU A 270 -15.41 2.81 13.48
C LEU A 270 -16.59 3.23 14.35
N GLU A 271 -17.00 2.37 15.30
CA GLU A 271 -18.00 2.73 16.30
C GLU A 271 -17.56 3.99 17.06
N GLY A 272 -18.41 5.02 17.07
CA GLY A 272 -18.13 6.33 17.64
C GLY A 272 -17.34 7.31 16.76
N GLY A 273 -17.04 6.94 15.50
CA GLY A 273 -16.28 7.77 14.57
C GLY A 273 -17.00 8.07 13.25
N PRO A 274 -16.42 8.96 12.42
CA PRO A 274 -16.92 9.28 11.09
C PRO A 274 -16.74 8.10 10.11
N PRO A 275 -17.29 8.20 8.89
CA PRO A 275 -17.11 7.19 7.85
C PRO A 275 -15.63 6.99 7.50
N LEU A 276 -15.22 5.74 7.32
CA LEU A 276 -13.90 5.35 6.81
C LEU A 276 -13.94 5.03 5.32
N GLY A 277 -15.08 4.57 4.81
CA GLY A 277 -15.21 4.21 3.40
C GLY A 277 -16.53 3.49 3.09
N PHE A 278 -16.49 2.67 2.05
CA PHE A 278 -17.65 1.98 1.49
C PHE A 278 -17.36 0.50 1.24
N LEU A 279 -18.26 -0.37 1.70
CA LEU A 279 -18.42 -1.75 1.24
C LEU A 279 -19.55 -1.82 0.21
N ARG A 280 -19.74 -2.98 -0.42
CA ARG A 280 -20.88 -3.20 -1.32
C ARG A 280 -22.17 -3.09 -0.50
N PRO A 281 -23.13 -2.25 -0.91
CA PRO A 281 -24.45 -2.18 -0.29
C PRO A 281 -25.13 -3.55 -0.22
N GLY A 282 -26.00 -3.75 0.77
CA GLY A 282 -26.79 -4.97 0.92
C GLY A 282 -26.24 -6.02 1.89
N HIS A 283 -25.03 -5.86 2.45
CA HIS A 283 -24.54 -6.77 3.50
C HIS A 283 -25.47 -6.84 4.71
N GLN A 284 -25.62 -8.04 5.26
CA GLN A 284 -26.49 -8.32 6.40
C GLN A 284 -25.68 -8.38 7.71
N PHE A 285 -25.32 -7.22 8.24
CA PHE A 285 -24.61 -7.10 9.54
C PHE A 285 -25.52 -6.72 10.70
N GLY A 286 -26.84 -6.73 10.51
CA GLY A 286 -27.82 -6.32 11.52
C GLY A 286 -28.13 -4.83 11.47
N THR A 287 -28.93 -4.37 12.44
CA THR A 287 -29.49 -3.01 12.44
C THR A 287 -28.47 -1.96 12.83
N LEU A 288 -28.28 -0.95 11.98
CA LEU A 288 -27.47 0.22 12.29
C LEU A 288 -28.09 1.02 13.43
N ALA A 289 -27.36 1.16 14.54
CA ALA A 289 -27.83 1.95 15.67
C ALA A 289 -27.75 3.45 15.37
N ARG A 290 -28.72 4.23 15.88
CA ARG A 290 -28.69 5.69 15.74
C ARG A 290 -27.41 6.31 16.30
N THR A 291 -26.91 5.80 17.41
CA THR A 291 -25.72 6.30 18.10
C THR A 291 -24.41 5.71 17.59
N ALA A 292 -24.43 4.96 16.47
CA ALA A 292 -23.28 4.16 16.04
C ALA A 292 -22.01 4.97 15.77
N SER A 293 -22.12 6.25 15.38
CA SER A 293 -21.00 7.20 15.20
C SER A 293 -20.89 8.24 16.32
N ASN A 294 -21.60 8.05 17.43
CA ASN A 294 -21.63 9.00 18.56
C ASN A 294 -21.95 10.46 18.15
N GLY A 295 -22.85 10.63 17.18
CA GLY A 295 -23.26 11.94 16.69
C GLY A 295 -24.08 12.71 17.73
N ALA A 296 -23.96 14.04 17.67
CA ALA A 296 -24.72 15.00 18.48
C ALA A 296 -25.14 16.23 17.64
N THR A 297 -25.41 16.00 16.36
CA THR A 297 -25.65 17.03 15.36
C THR A 297 -27.14 17.28 15.13
N GLY A 298 -28.01 16.37 15.56
CA GLY A 298 -29.42 16.36 15.21
C GLY A 298 -29.69 16.02 13.75
N VAL A 299 -28.66 15.67 12.97
CA VAL A 299 -28.76 15.21 11.59
C VAL A 299 -28.58 13.71 11.55
N THR A 300 -29.51 12.99 10.93
CA THR A 300 -29.36 11.55 10.70
C THR A 300 -29.24 11.24 9.21
N ILE A 301 -28.40 10.26 8.88
CA ILE A 301 -28.30 9.67 7.55
C ILE A 301 -28.62 8.19 7.69
N ASN A 302 -29.67 7.74 7.00
CA ASN A 302 -30.18 6.36 7.07
C ASN A 302 -30.39 5.87 8.51
N GLY A 303 -30.82 6.77 9.39
CA GLY A 303 -31.10 6.49 10.79
C GLY A 303 -29.90 6.56 11.74
N ARG A 304 -28.66 6.72 11.25
CA ARG A 304 -27.47 7.01 12.07
C ARG A 304 -27.30 8.50 12.26
N GLU A 305 -27.14 8.95 13.49
CA GLU A 305 -26.84 10.35 13.80
C GLU A 305 -25.36 10.64 13.56
N ILE A 306 -25.08 11.55 12.62
CA ILE A 306 -23.73 11.78 12.13
C ILE A 306 -22.87 12.60 13.11
N GLU A 307 -21.58 12.32 13.10
CA GLU A 307 -20.57 12.97 13.95
C GLU A 307 -20.28 14.41 13.45
N VAL A 308 -19.73 15.26 14.31
CA VAL A 308 -19.54 16.69 14.05
C VAL A 308 -18.58 16.97 12.89
N LEU A 309 -17.50 16.20 12.73
CA LEU A 309 -16.59 16.32 11.58
C LEU A 309 -17.27 15.87 10.30
N GLU A 310 -18.00 14.75 10.32
CA GLU A 310 -18.80 14.30 9.18
C GLU A 310 -19.83 15.35 8.77
N TYR A 311 -20.56 15.92 9.72
CA TYR A 311 -21.51 17.00 9.49
C TYR A 311 -20.86 18.25 8.88
N SER A 312 -19.70 18.64 9.41
CA SER A 312 -18.95 19.82 8.95
C SER A 312 -18.46 19.61 7.52
N PHE A 313 -17.95 18.40 7.23
CA PHE A 313 -17.53 18.00 5.90
C PHE A 313 -18.69 18.00 4.92
N LEU A 314 -19.80 17.36 5.29
CA LEU A 314 -21.00 17.27 4.47
C LEU A 314 -21.56 18.66 4.14
N SER A 315 -21.69 19.53 5.14
CA SER A 315 -22.18 20.91 4.95
C SER A 315 -21.27 21.73 4.03
N THR A 316 -19.96 21.53 4.14
CA THR A 316 -18.98 22.17 3.24
C THR A 316 -19.13 21.64 1.82
N LEU A 317 -19.26 20.32 1.69
CA LEU A 317 -19.35 19.63 0.42
C LEU A 317 -20.62 19.98 -0.36
N VAL A 318 -21.77 20.04 0.31
CA VAL A 318 -23.05 20.44 -0.32
C VAL A 318 -23.15 21.94 -0.55
N GLY A 319 -22.27 22.74 0.05
CA GLY A 319 -22.23 24.20 -0.11
C GLY A 319 -23.27 24.97 0.70
N PHE A 320 -23.98 24.32 1.62
CA PHE A 320 -24.94 24.94 2.53
C PHE A 320 -25.03 24.16 3.84
N LEU A 321 -25.51 24.83 4.90
CA LEU A 321 -25.69 24.20 6.21
C LEU A 321 -26.78 23.13 6.13
N VAL A 322 -26.43 21.88 6.41
CA VAL A 322 -27.42 20.81 6.57
C VAL A 322 -28.17 21.07 7.88
N LEU A 323 -29.50 21.15 7.82
CA LEU A 323 -30.32 21.42 9.00
C LEU A 323 -30.59 20.11 9.77
N PRO A 324 -30.79 20.16 11.11
CA PRO A 324 -31.23 19.01 11.87
C PRO A 324 -32.47 18.36 11.26
N GLY A 325 -32.43 17.04 11.10
CA GLY A 325 -33.46 16.27 10.41
C GLY A 325 -32.96 14.91 9.95
N ASP A 326 -33.87 14.13 9.38
CA ASP A 326 -33.58 12.81 8.86
C ASP A 326 -33.35 12.86 7.34
N TYR A 327 -32.25 12.26 6.91
CA TYR A 327 -31.84 12.20 5.52
C TYR A 327 -31.60 10.75 5.10
N TRP A 328 -31.76 10.50 3.81
CA TRP A 328 -31.39 9.24 3.20
C TRP A 328 -30.18 9.40 2.29
N PHE A 329 -29.43 8.31 2.17
CA PHE A 329 -28.31 8.17 1.25
C PHE A 329 -28.36 6.78 0.59
N ASP A 330 -28.29 6.70 -0.73
CA ASP A 330 -28.43 5.44 -1.46
C ASP A 330 -27.10 4.93 -2.04
N GLU A 331 -27.13 3.69 -2.55
CA GLU A 331 -26.00 3.02 -3.18
C GLU A 331 -25.41 3.74 -4.40
N THR A 332 -26.18 4.62 -5.03
CA THR A 332 -25.75 5.39 -6.21
C THR A 332 -25.21 6.77 -5.84
N GLY A 333 -25.13 7.07 -4.54
CA GLY A 333 -24.61 8.33 -4.01
C GLY A 333 -25.64 9.44 -3.93
N ASN A 334 -26.92 9.17 -4.18
CA ASN A 334 -27.92 10.21 -4.05
C ASN A 334 -28.26 10.42 -2.57
N MET A 335 -28.44 11.68 -2.19
CA MET A 335 -28.91 12.07 -0.87
C MET A 335 -30.21 12.85 -0.98
N GLY A 336 -31.12 12.66 -0.01
CA GLY A 336 -32.35 13.44 0.07
C GLY A 336 -32.94 13.50 1.49
N VAL A 337 -34.02 14.26 1.66
CA VAL A 337 -34.73 14.33 2.94
C VAL A 337 -35.59 13.07 3.12
N ALA A 338 -35.60 12.50 4.33
CA ALA A 338 -36.47 11.38 4.65
C ALA A 338 -37.95 11.73 4.35
N GLY A 339 -38.64 10.79 3.70
CA GLY A 339 -40.03 10.97 3.26
C GLY A 339 -40.20 11.61 1.87
N SER A 340 -39.10 11.92 1.16
CA SER A 340 -39.12 12.32 -0.25
C SER A 340 -38.24 11.40 -1.08
N ASP A 341 -38.74 10.91 -2.22
CA ASP A 341 -37.95 10.09 -3.15
C ASP A 341 -37.09 10.95 -4.11
N LEU A 342 -37.20 12.27 -4.04
CA LEU A 342 -36.42 13.17 -4.90
C LEU A 342 -35.04 13.41 -4.28
N PRO A 343 -33.94 13.08 -5.00
CA PRO A 343 -32.61 13.37 -4.52
C PRO A 343 -32.38 14.89 -4.50
N LEU A 344 -31.86 15.40 -3.38
CA LEU A 344 -31.40 16.77 -3.25
C LEU A 344 -30.08 16.99 -4.01
N THR A 345 -29.21 15.99 -3.99
CA THR A 345 -27.88 16.04 -4.61
C THR A 345 -27.31 14.64 -4.77
N ASN A 346 -26.16 14.54 -5.45
CA ASN A 346 -25.36 13.33 -5.51
C ASN A 346 -24.00 13.58 -4.82
N TYR A 347 -23.76 12.91 -3.71
CA TYR A 347 -22.59 13.03 -2.85
C TYR A 347 -21.29 12.72 -3.61
N TRP A 348 -21.29 11.69 -4.45
CA TRP A 348 -20.12 11.33 -5.27
C TRP A 348 -19.75 12.44 -6.25
N LEU A 349 -20.74 12.98 -6.94
CA LEU A 349 -20.50 14.06 -7.90
C LEU A 349 -19.95 15.31 -7.23
N LEU A 350 -20.44 15.66 -6.03
CA LEU A 350 -19.92 16.81 -5.28
C LEU A 350 -18.45 16.62 -4.89
N LEU A 351 -18.07 15.40 -4.51
CA LEU A 351 -16.71 15.09 -4.12
C LEU A 351 -15.72 15.15 -5.31
N VAL A 352 -16.11 14.62 -6.47
CA VAL A 352 -15.34 14.74 -7.72
C VAL A 352 -15.13 16.21 -8.11
N ASN A 353 -16.15 17.04 -7.93
CA ASN A 353 -16.04 18.47 -8.22
C ASN A 353 -15.18 19.22 -7.20
N ALA A 354 -15.19 18.81 -5.93
CA ALA A 354 -14.34 19.41 -4.89
C ALA A 354 -12.85 19.10 -5.10
N SER A 355 -12.50 17.92 -5.62
CA SER A 355 -11.12 17.55 -5.97
C SER A 355 -10.58 18.30 -7.19
N ALA A 356 -11.44 18.74 -8.11
CA ALA A 356 -11.03 19.52 -9.29
C ALA A 356 -10.62 20.99 -8.97
N VAL A 357 -11.01 21.52 -7.80
CA VAL A 357 -10.85 22.94 -7.45
C VAL A 357 -9.68 23.20 -6.49
N SER A 358 -9.13 22.18 -5.81
CA SER A 358 -8.08 22.33 -4.80
C SER A 358 -6.75 21.71 -5.25
N GLY A 359 -5.92 22.51 -5.92
CA GLY A 359 -4.50 22.22 -6.09
C GLY A 359 -3.77 22.29 -4.74
N GLY A 360 -3.84 21.23 -3.93
CA GLY A 360 -3.08 21.08 -2.68
C GLY A 360 -3.93 20.55 -1.52
N GLY A 361 -3.67 19.31 -1.09
CA GLY A 361 -4.38 18.63 0.00
C GLY A 361 -5.45 17.66 -0.51
N GLY A 362 -5.08 16.76 -1.42
CA GLY A 362 -6.01 16.01 -2.25
C GLY A 362 -6.77 14.90 -1.51
N VAL A 363 -8.09 14.98 -1.59
CA VAL A 363 -8.95 13.82 -1.84
C VAL A 363 -8.39 13.10 -3.07
N SER A 364 -7.80 11.91 -2.90
CA SER A 364 -7.23 11.17 -4.02
C SER A 364 -8.30 10.32 -4.71
N GLU A 365 -8.69 10.70 -5.93
CA GLU A 365 -9.23 9.73 -6.89
C GLU A 365 -8.10 8.80 -7.32
N THR A 366 -8.10 7.56 -6.85
CA THR A 366 -7.36 6.49 -7.54
C THR A 366 -8.24 6.01 -8.70
N GLY A 367 -8.29 6.79 -9.78
CA GLY A 367 -8.93 6.37 -11.01
C GLY A 367 -8.10 5.27 -11.68
N ASN A 368 -8.59 4.04 -11.68
CA ASN A 368 -8.12 3.03 -12.63
C ASN A 368 -9.15 2.95 -13.75
N SER A 369 -8.74 3.34 -14.95
CA SER A 369 -9.54 3.25 -16.18
C SER A 369 -9.59 1.80 -16.66
N ALA A 370 -10.34 0.97 -15.94
CA ALA A 370 -10.92 -0.31 -16.37
C ALA A 370 -11.95 -0.74 -15.30
N GLY A 371 -13.23 -0.39 -15.51
CA GLY A 371 -14.33 -0.90 -14.66
C GLY A 371 -15.22 0.12 -13.93
N GLY A 372 -14.95 1.44 -14.01
CA GLY A 372 -15.94 2.46 -13.61
C GLY A 372 -16.21 2.61 -12.10
N CYS A 373 -15.24 2.31 -11.24
CA CYS A 373 -15.36 2.50 -9.79
C CYS A 373 -14.48 3.68 -9.33
N SER A 374 -15.09 4.72 -8.75
CA SER A 374 -14.39 5.87 -8.16
C SER A 374 -14.51 5.81 -6.64
N TYR A 375 -13.40 6.01 -5.92
CA TYR A 375 -13.38 6.10 -4.45
C TYR A 375 -12.93 7.48 -4.02
N ILE A 376 -13.41 7.91 -2.86
CA ILE A 376 -13.20 9.26 -2.37
C ILE A 376 -12.76 9.20 -0.92
N ASN A 377 -11.55 9.68 -0.64
CA ASN A 377 -10.99 9.76 0.69
C ASN A 377 -11.43 11.08 1.37
N ILE A 378 -12.00 11.03 2.58
CA ILE A 378 -12.52 12.22 3.27
C ILE A 378 -11.37 12.92 4.04
N PRO A 379 -11.09 14.21 3.81
CA PRO A 379 -10.06 14.96 4.55
C PRO A 379 -10.36 15.04 6.05
N GLY A 380 -9.38 14.68 6.89
CA GLY A 380 -9.50 14.68 8.36
C GLY A 380 -9.45 13.29 9.00
N SER A 381 -9.53 12.21 8.22
CA SER A 381 -9.23 10.85 8.67
C SER A 381 -7.71 10.63 8.70
N SER A 382 -7.04 11.09 9.75
CA SER A 382 -5.64 10.71 9.98
C SER A 382 -5.58 9.25 10.40
N GLY A 383 -5.34 8.36 9.43
CA GLY A 383 -4.94 6.97 9.63
C GLY A 383 -6.04 6.08 10.21
N VAL A 384 -6.71 5.29 9.38
CA VAL A 384 -6.45 3.85 9.20
C VAL A 384 -7.18 3.46 7.91
N SER A 385 -6.45 3.10 6.86
CA SER A 385 -6.97 2.35 5.71
C SER A 385 -7.22 0.90 6.14
N ALA A 386 -8.06 0.70 7.17
CA ALA A 386 -8.48 -0.60 7.64
C ALA A 386 -9.73 -1.01 6.87
N GLY A 387 -9.59 -2.12 6.14
CA GLY A 387 -10.70 -2.90 5.64
C GLY A 387 -11.11 -2.53 4.23
N PHE A 388 -10.78 -3.43 3.30
CA PHE A 388 -11.53 -3.69 2.07
C PHE A 388 -11.38 -2.68 0.91
N HIS A 389 -10.24 -2.73 0.23
CA HIS A 389 -10.00 -2.13 -1.09
C HIS A 389 -10.35 -3.16 -2.17
N SER A 390 -11.46 -2.96 -2.88
CA SER A 390 -11.87 -3.91 -3.92
C SER A 390 -11.00 -3.83 -5.18
N LEU A 391 -10.52 -4.98 -5.64
CA LEU A 391 -10.36 -5.27 -7.06
C LEU A 391 -11.49 -6.23 -7.45
N GLY A 392 -12.36 -5.79 -8.34
CA GLY A 392 -13.50 -6.56 -8.83
C GLY A 392 -14.64 -5.67 -9.30
N CYS A 393 -14.37 -4.83 -10.31
CA CYS A 393 -15.40 -4.18 -11.12
C CYS A 393 -15.45 -4.95 -12.44
N GLY A 394 -16.43 -5.85 -12.54
CA GLY A 394 -16.56 -6.92 -13.54
C GLY A 394 -17.04 -8.20 -12.89
#